data_AF-A0A935HI56-F1
#
_entry.id   AF-A0A935HI56-F1
#
_cell.length_a   1.000
_cell.length_b   1.000
_cell.length_c   1.000
_cell.angle_alpha   90.00
_cell.angle_beta   90.00
_cell.angle_gamma   90.00
#
_symmetry.space_group_name_H-M   'P 1'
#
loop_
_entity.id
_entity.type
_entity.pdbx_description
1 polymer ?
#
loop_
_entity_poly.entity_id
_entity_poly.type
_entity_poly.pdbx_seq_one_letter_code
_entity_poly.pdbx_strand_id
1 'polypeptide(L)'
;MQDLPNDIVIILGASVFLLLISLFIVLMLMAYRKRDFTHLQEKRKLEEEFNKQLLQSQMEVQESTFLHIGRELHDNVGQLLSTSRMLIGLTERSLEHPPDMLATANATLAKAITEIRSLSKSLDKEWLGQFNFSDNLLAEVNRINATNLIKATLNFNLSLNLPSEKQIILFRIVQEAMQNAIKHGQCRHITIESKKIEGKRS
;
A
#
# COMPACT_ATOMS: atom_id res chain seq x y z
N MET A 1 -57.04 -41.02 -55.64
CA MET A 1 -55.82 -40.29 -55.26
C MET A 1 -55.01 -40.15 -56.53
N GLN A 2 -54.78 -38.94 -57.01
CA GLN A 2 -54.07 -38.67 -58.25
C GLN A 2 -52.57 -38.74 -57.93
N ASP A 3 -51.84 -39.70 -58.49
CA ASP A 3 -50.41 -39.87 -58.25
C ASP A 3 -49.68 -38.59 -58.63
N LEU A 4 -48.87 -38.05 -57.71
CA LEU A 4 -48.03 -36.89 -58.02
C LEU A 4 -47.08 -37.28 -59.16
N PRO A 5 -46.89 -36.42 -60.18
CA PRO A 5 -45.90 -36.68 -61.22
C PRO A 5 -44.50 -36.84 -60.60
N ASN A 6 -43.76 -37.85 -61.03
CA ASN A 6 -42.45 -38.25 -60.47
C ASN A 6 -41.48 -37.07 -60.34
N ASP A 7 -41.55 -36.09 -61.23
CA ASP A 7 -40.70 -34.88 -61.20
C ASP A 7 -40.88 -34.06 -59.92
N ILE A 8 -42.11 -33.95 -59.40
CA ILE A 8 -42.39 -33.20 -58.16
C ILE A 8 -41.78 -33.92 -56.95
N VAL A 9 -41.86 -35.25 -56.92
CA VAL A 9 -41.29 -36.07 -55.84
C VAL A 9 -39.76 -35.91 -55.80
N ILE A 10 -39.11 -35.90 -56.96
CA ILE A 10 -37.66 -35.71 -57.08
C ILE A 10 -37.25 -34.31 -56.58
N ILE A 11 -37.97 -33.25 -57.00
CA ILE A 11 -37.67 -31.87 -56.60
C ILE A 11 -37.84 -31.68 -55.08
N LEU A 12 -38.91 -32.24 -54.50
CA LEU A 12 -39.13 -32.19 -53.05
C LEU A 12 -38.03 -32.94 -52.29
N GLY A 13 -37.64 -34.13 -52.75
CA GLY A 13 -36.55 -34.90 -52.16
C GLY A 13 -35.22 -34.14 -52.19
N ALA A 14 -34.87 -33.56 -53.33
CA ALA A 14 -33.65 -32.75 -53.48
C ALA A 14 -33.67 -31.51 -52.58
N SER A 15 -34.82 -30.85 -52.45
CA SER A 15 -34.98 -29.67 -51.58
C SER A 15 -34.80 -30.02 -50.10
N VAL A 16 -35.41 -31.12 -49.64
CA VAL A 16 -35.24 -31.62 -48.27
C VAL A 16 -33.78 -32.00 -48.03
N PHE A 17 -33.12 -32.65 -48.98
CA PHE A 17 -31.71 -33.02 -48.86
C PHE A 17 -30.80 -31.79 -48.75
N LEU A 18 -31.02 -30.75 -49.54
CA LEU A 18 -30.27 -29.49 -49.45
C LEU A 18 -30.49 -28.78 -48.12
N LEU A 19 -31.72 -28.80 -47.58
CA LEU A 19 -32.01 -28.25 -46.25
C LEU A 19 -31.28 -29.01 -45.14
N LEU A 20 -31.22 -30.34 -45.23
CA LEU A 20 -30.48 -31.16 -44.27
C LEU A 20 -28.97 -30.87 -44.31
N ILE A 21 -28.38 -30.72 -45.51
CA ILE A 21 -26.97 -30.34 -45.67
C ILE A 21 -26.73 -28.95 -45.09
N SER A 22 -27.58 -27.97 -45.42
CA SER A 22 -27.47 -26.61 -44.91
C SER A 22 -27.53 -26.58 -43.38
N LEU A 23 -28.49 -27.30 -42.79
CA LEU A 23 -28.61 -27.44 -41.33
C LEU A 23 -27.37 -28.09 -40.73
N PHE A 24 -26.86 -29.16 -41.33
CA PHE A 24 -25.64 -29.83 -40.88
C PHE A 24 -24.43 -28.90 -40.89
N ILE A 25 -24.23 -28.13 -41.97
CA ILE A 25 -23.15 -27.14 -42.08
C ILE A 25 -23.29 -26.06 -40.99
N VAL A 26 -24.49 -25.53 -40.78
CA VAL A 26 -24.74 -24.51 -39.73
C VAL A 26 -24.41 -25.06 -38.34
N LEU A 27 -24.86 -26.28 -38.01
CA LEU A 27 -24.58 -26.93 -36.73
C LEU A 27 -23.07 -27.16 -36.54
N MET A 28 -22.37 -27.62 -37.59
CA MET A 28 -20.93 -27.83 -37.58
C MET A 28 -20.16 -26.52 -37.35
N LEU A 29 -20.55 -25.44 -38.02
CA LEU A 29 -19.97 -24.10 -37.82
C LEU A 29 -20.24 -23.55 -36.42
N MET A 30 -21.46 -23.75 -35.88
CA MET A 30 -21.79 -23.36 -34.51
C MET A 30 -20.95 -24.13 -33.49
N ALA A 31 -20.77 -25.44 -33.67
CA ALA A 31 -19.94 -26.26 -32.80
C ALA A 31 -18.46 -25.83 -32.86
N TYR A 32 -17.94 -25.53 -34.04
CA TYR A 32 -16.58 -25.03 -34.23
C TYR A 32 -16.37 -23.68 -33.54
N ARG A 33 -17.25 -22.70 -33.79
CA ARG A 33 -17.20 -21.37 -33.15
C ARG A 33 -17.29 -21.45 -31.63
N LYS A 34 -18.14 -22.34 -31.10
CA LYS A 34 -18.27 -22.54 -29.66
C LYS A 34 -16.96 -23.02 -29.03
N ARG A 35 -16.30 -24.01 -29.64
CA ARG A 35 -15.00 -24.52 -29.17
C ARG A 35 -13.94 -23.42 -29.19
N ASP A 36 -13.84 -22.69 -30.28
CA ASP A 36 -12.85 -21.63 -30.45
C ASP A 36 -13.04 -20.50 -29.41
N PHE A 37 -14.30 -20.11 -29.17
CA PHE A 37 -14.64 -19.14 -28.13
C PHE A 37 -14.26 -19.62 -26.73
N THR A 38 -14.53 -20.89 -26.40
CA THR A 38 -14.14 -21.47 -25.10
C THR A 38 -12.62 -21.49 -24.92
N HIS A 39 -11.86 -21.90 -25.94
CA HIS A 39 -10.40 -21.88 -25.87
C HIS A 39 -9.83 -20.47 -25.71
N LEU A 40 -10.41 -19.48 -26.38
CA LEU A 40 -9.99 -18.09 -26.22
C LEU A 40 -10.28 -17.58 -24.80
N GLN A 41 -11.42 -17.94 -24.22
CA GLN A 41 -11.74 -17.60 -22.83
C GLN A 41 -10.81 -18.27 -21.83
N GLU A 42 -10.48 -19.56 -22.02
CA GLU A 42 -9.52 -20.27 -21.17
C GLU A 42 -8.14 -19.63 -21.23
N LYS A 43 -7.65 -19.28 -22.43
CA LYS A 43 -6.37 -18.56 -22.59
C LYS A 43 -6.38 -17.22 -21.87
N ARG A 44 -7.43 -16.42 -22.03
CA ARG A 44 -7.55 -15.12 -21.34
C ARG A 44 -7.54 -15.28 -19.82
N LYS A 45 -8.25 -16.27 -19.29
CA LYS A 45 -8.24 -16.56 -17.85
C LYS A 45 -6.85 -16.95 -17.36
N LEU A 46 -6.15 -17.81 -18.09
CA LEU A 46 -4.78 -18.21 -17.76
C LEU A 46 -3.82 -17.01 -17.81
N GLU A 47 -3.95 -16.13 -18.80
CA GLU A 47 -3.17 -14.89 -18.88
C GLU A 47 -3.48 -13.93 -17.72
N GLU A 48 -4.75 -13.77 -17.36
CA GLU A 48 -5.18 -12.96 -16.22
C GLU A 48 -4.63 -13.52 -14.90
N GLU A 49 -4.73 -14.84 -14.68
CA GLU A 49 -4.19 -15.52 -13.51
C GLU A 49 -2.66 -15.40 -13.43
N PHE A 50 -1.98 -15.62 -14.56
CA PHE A 50 -0.53 -15.45 -14.65
C PHE A 50 -0.09 -14.02 -14.34
N ASN A 51 -0.74 -13.02 -14.95
CA ASN A 51 -0.45 -11.61 -14.69
C ASN A 51 -0.69 -11.25 -13.23
N LYS A 52 -1.75 -11.78 -12.62
CA LYS A 52 -2.04 -11.58 -11.20
C LYS A 52 -0.96 -12.20 -10.31
N GLN A 53 -0.53 -13.43 -10.60
CA GLN A 53 0.55 -14.10 -9.86
C GLN A 53 1.89 -13.36 -10.02
N LEU A 54 2.19 -12.89 -11.22
CA LEU A 54 3.40 -12.10 -11.49
C LEU A 54 3.39 -10.79 -10.69
N LEU A 55 2.29 -10.06 -10.71
CA LEU A 55 2.15 -8.83 -9.93
C LEU A 55 2.29 -9.10 -8.43
N GLN A 56 1.69 -10.19 -7.94
CA GLN A 56 1.81 -10.59 -6.55
C GLN A 56 3.25 -10.91 -6.16
N SER A 57 3.96 -11.69 -6.98
CA SER A 57 5.37 -12.02 -6.74
C SER A 57 6.26 -10.77 -6.77
N GLN A 58 6.00 -9.83 -7.69
CA GLN A 58 6.71 -8.55 -7.73
C GLN A 58 6.50 -7.73 -6.47
N MET A 59 5.26 -7.66 -5.97
CA MET A 59 4.95 -6.99 -4.71
C MET A 59 5.69 -7.66 -3.54
N GLU A 60 5.65 -8.99 -3.43
CA GLU A 60 6.35 -9.74 -2.37
C GLU A 60 7.87 -9.48 -2.38
N VAL A 61 8.49 -9.48 -3.56
CA VAL A 61 9.92 -9.17 -3.72
C VAL A 61 10.23 -7.73 -3.33
N GLN A 62 9.40 -6.78 -3.77
CA GLN A 62 9.56 -5.36 -3.45
C GLN A 62 9.46 -5.13 -1.94
N GLU A 63 8.48 -5.76 -1.30
CA GLU A 63 8.27 -5.69 0.14
C GLU A 63 9.45 -6.28 0.93
N SER A 64 9.94 -7.46 0.53
CA SER A 64 11.13 -8.05 1.14
C SER A 64 12.37 -7.17 0.98
N THR A 65 12.49 -6.47 -0.15
CA THR A 65 13.60 -5.55 -0.41
C THR A 65 13.54 -4.33 0.50
N PHE A 66 12.37 -3.70 0.64
CA PHE A 66 12.21 -2.56 1.56
C PHE A 66 12.48 -2.95 3.01
N LEU A 67 11.96 -4.11 3.45
CA LEU A 67 12.27 -4.68 4.77
C LEU A 67 13.76 -4.86 5.02
N HIS A 68 14.48 -5.39 4.04
CA HIS A 68 15.92 -5.59 4.12
C HIS A 68 16.67 -4.25 4.23
N ILE A 69 16.31 -3.27 3.39
CA ILE A 69 16.92 -1.93 3.41
C ILE A 69 16.64 -1.22 4.74
N GLY A 70 15.41 -1.29 5.26
CA GLY A 70 15.03 -0.69 6.53
C GLY A 70 15.90 -1.19 7.69
N ARG A 71 16.15 -2.51 7.73
CA ARG A 71 17.02 -3.14 8.73
C ARG A 71 18.49 -2.76 8.57
N GLU A 72 19.05 -2.83 7.35
CA GLU A 72 20.44 -2.40 7.09
C GLU A 72 20.68 -0.94 7.49
N LEU A 73 19.72 -0.04 7.21
CA LEU A 73 19.83 1.35 7.62
C LEU A 73 19.81 1.51 9.16
N HIS A 74 19.00 0.73 9.88
CA HIS A 74 18.93 0.77 11.34
C HIS A 74 20.23 0.27 11.99
N ASP A 75 20.61 -0.95 11.63
CA ASP A 75 21.67 -1.70 12.30
C ASP A 75 23.05 -1.18 11.93
N ASN A 76 23.27 -0.87 10.65
CA ASN A 76 24.59 -0.51 10.16
C ASN A 76 24.80 1.01 10.25
N VAL A 77 23.95 1.79 9.57
CA VAL A 77 24.13 3.25 9.50
C VAL A 77 23.70 3.94 10.81
N GLY A 78 22.58 3.51 11.41
CA GLY A 78 22.09 4.05 12.68
C GLY A 78 23.07 3.83 13.84
N GLN A 79 23.74 2.68 13.88
CA GLN A 79 24.72 2.36 14.91
C GLN A 79 26.03 3.15 14.71
N LEU A 80 26.52 3.26 13.47
CA LEU A 80 27.70 4.08 13.14
C LEU A 80 27.52 5.55 13.53
N LEU A 81 26.36 6.14 13.22
CA LEU A 81 26.05 7.52 13.61
C LEU A 81 25.94 7.69 15.13
N SER A 82 25.35 6.70 15.83
CA SER A 82 25.25 6.72 17.30
C SER A 82 26.63 6.65 17.96
N THR A 83 27.53 5.78 17.45
CA THR A 83 28.92 5.69 17.90
C THR A 83 29.68 6.98 17.63
N SER A 84 29.52 7.56 16.43
CA SER A 84 30.14 8.85 16.07
C SER A 84 29.70 9.96 17.01
N ARG A 85 28.40 10.03 17.35
CA ARG A 85 27.87 11.01 18.30
C ARG A 85 28.41 10.80 19.72
N MET A 86 28.56 9.55 20.15
CA MET A 86 29.16 9.21 21.43
C MET A 86 30.62 9.68 21.51
N LEU A 87 31.42 9.43 20.46
CA LEU A 87 32.81 9.87 20.40
C LEU A 87 32.92 11.40 20.45
N ILE A 88 32.09 12.12 19.69
CA ILE A 88 32.02 13.59 19.76
C ILE A 88 31.65 14.06 21.17
N GLY A 89 30.65 13.45 21.81
CA GLY A 89 30.26 13.81 23.18
C GLY A 89 31.34 13.52 24.22
N LEU A 90 32.16 12.49 24.04
CA LEU A 90 33.33 12.22 24.89
C LEU A 90 34.42 13.29 24.67
N THR A 91 34.70 13.66 23.42
CA THR A 91 35.65 14.72 23.08
C THR A 91 35.20 16.07 23.65
N GLU A 92 33.92 16.42 23.51
CA GLU A 92 33.32 17.65 24.04
C GLU A 92 33.52 17.76 25.57
N ARG A 93 33.35 16.66 26.30
CA ARG A 93 33.56 16.60 27.76
C ARG A 93 35.03 16.63 28.19
N SER A 94 35.95 16.25 27.31
CA SER A 94 37.39 16.22 27.60
C SER A 94 38.09 17.57 27.41
N LEU A 95 37.40 18.54 26.79
CA LEU A 95 37.91 19.88 26.51
C LEU A 95 37.39 20.87 27.55
N GLU A 96 38.29 21.72 28.07
CA GLU A 96 37.94 22.80 29.02
C GLU A 96 37.13 23.91 28.32
N HIS A 97 37.42 24.15 27.04
CA HIS A 97 36.73 25.09 26.16
C HIS A 97 36.45 24.45 24.79
N PRO A 98 35.38 23.63 24.67
CA PRO A 98 35.03 22.98 23.41
C PRO A 98 34.63 24.02 22.34
N PRO A 99 35.11 23.88 21.08
CA PRO A 99 34.71 24.77 19.99
C PRO A 99 33.21 24.68 19.66
N ASP A 100 32.58 25.79 19.26
CA ASP A 100 31.16 25.83 18.83
C ASP A 100 30.86 24.89 17.64
N MET A 101 31.86 24.63 16.79
CA MET A 101 31.75 23.64 15.71
C MET A 101 31.47 22.23 16.22
N LEU A 102 31.94 21.87 17.42
CA LEU A 102 31.75 20.55 18.01
C LEU A 102 30.29 20.36 18.47
N ALA A 103 29.71 21.39 19.08
CA ALA A 103 28.27 21.43 19.42
C ALA A 103 27.39 21.37 18.16
N THR A 104 27.80 22.09 17.11
CA THR A 104 27.12 22.06 15.80
C THR A 104 27.18 20.67 15.16
N ALA A 105 28.33 20.01 15.20
CA ALA A 105 28.49 18.64 14.69
C ALA A 105 27.63 17.63 15.46
N ASN A 106 27.57 17.75 16.79
CA ASN A 106 26.72 16.90 17.64
C ASN A 106 25.23 17.08 17.32
N ALA A 107 24.78 18.33 17.14
CA ALA A 107 23.41 18.64 16.72
C ALA A 107 23.08 18.09 15.32
N THR A 108 23.99 18.24 14.35
CA THR A 108 23.82 17.69 13.00
C THR A 108 23.74 16.16 13.01
N LEU A 109 24.58 15.47 13.81
CA LEU A 109 24.50 14.01 13.97
C LEU A 109 23.19 13.57 14.64
N ALA A 110 22.73 14.29 15.67
CA ALA A 110 21.45 13.99 16.32
C ALA A 110 20.29 14.10 15.32
N LYS A 111 20.33 15.10 14.43
CA LYS A 111 19.36 15.24 13.34
C LYS A 111 19.45 14.07 12.34
N ALA A 112 20.65 13.72 11.88
CA ALA A 112 20.87 12.62 10.94
C ALA A 112 20.40 11.25 11.51
N ILE A 113 20.66 10.98 12.79
CA ILE A 113 20.17 9.77 13.47
C ILE A 113 18.64 9.73 13.48
N THR A 114 17.99 10.88 13.72
CA THR A 114 16.54 10.99 13.75
C THR A 114 15.95 10.75 12.34
N GLU A 115 16.56 11.32 11.31
CA GLU A 115 16.13 11.15 9.92
C GLU A 115 16.30 9.70 9.44
N ILE A 116 17.42 9.04 9.74
CA ILE A 116 17.62 7.62 9.39
C ILE A 116 16.66 6.71 10.13
N ARG A 117 16.41 6.95 11.42
CA ARG A 117 15.42 6.15 12.18
C ARG A 117 14.02 6.31 11.61
N SER A 118 13.66 7.52 11.16
CA SER A 118 12.39 7.76 10.48
C SER A 118 12.30 7.01 9.15
N LEU A 119 13.37 7.07 8.34
CA LEU A 119 13.45 6.39 7.06
C LEU A 119 13.41 4.86 7.22
N SER A 120 14.20 4.30 8.14
CA SER A 120 14.23 2.88 8.45
C SER A 120 12.85 2.36 8.91
N LYS A 121 12.18 3.07 9.82
CA LYS A 121 10.80 2.74 10.23
C LYS A 121 9.81 2.79 9.07
N SER A 122 9.99 3.70 8.11
CA SER A 122 9.10 3.81 6.96
C SER A 122 9.22 2.62 5.98
N LEU A 123 10.29 1.83 6.10
CA LEU A 123 10.63 0.70 5.24
C LEU A 123 10.36 -0.67 5.89
N ASP A 124 10.10 -0.72 7.20
CA ASP A 124 9.93 -1.97 7.95
C ASP A 124 8.45 -2.40 8.04
N LYS A 125 8.11 -3.51 7.39
CA LYS A 125 6.76 -4.09 7.25
C LYS A 125 6.24 -4.78 8.53
N GLU A 126 7.11 -5.09 9.49
CA GLU A 126 6.71 -5.67 10.78
C GLU A 126 6.08 -4.61 11.71
N TRP A 127 6.53 -3.35 11.57
CA TRP A 127 5.82 -2.17 12.07
C TRP A 127 4.49 -1.97 11.36
N LEU A 128 4.43 -2.20 10.03
CA LEU A 128 3.16 -2.17 9.29
C LEU A 128 2.16 -3.22 9.79
N GLY A 129 2.58 -4.42 10.23
CA GLY A 129 1.65 -5.44 10.75
C GLY A 129 1.05 -5.11 12.12
N GLN A 130 1.84 -4.52 13.01
CA GLN A 130 1.46 -4.21 14.40
C GLN A 130 1.12 -2.73 14.62
N PHE A 131 1.01 -1.95 13.54
CA PHE A 131 0.75 -0.52 13.64
C PHE A 131 -0.60 -0.25 14.31
N ASN A 132 -0.57 0.27 15.52
CA ASN A 132 -1.73 0.80 16.21
C ASN A 132 -1.73 2.33 16.10
N PHE A 133 -2.71 2.88 15.38
CA PHE A 133 -2.85 4.32 15.19
C PHE A 133 -2.88 5.10 16.51
N SER A 134 -3.66 4.65 17.49
CA SER A 134 -3.86 5.34 18.76
C SER A 134 -2.56 5.41 19.57
N ASP A 135 -1.83 4.30 19.65
CA ASP A 135 -0.58 4.22 20.40
C ASP A 135 0.52 5.09 19.76
N ASN A 136 0.63 5.06 18.43
CA ASN A 136 1.60 5.87 17.70
C ASN A 136 1.25 7.37 17.77
N LEU A 137 -0.02 7.73 17.74
CA LEU A 137 -0.47 9.11 17.87
C LEU A 137 -0.21 9.66 19.29
N LEU A 138 -0.44 8.83 20.32
CA LEU A 138 -0.11 9.18 21.70
C LEU A 138 1.40 9.39 21.89
N ALA A 139 2.22 8.49 21.33
CA ALA A 139 3.67 8.61 21.36
C ALA A 139 4.15 9.91 20.68
N GLU A 140 3.55 10.28 19.56
CA GLU A 140 3.89 11.51 18.83
C GLU A 140 3.50 12.77 19.62
N VAL A 141 2.32 12.78 20.25
CA VAL A 141 1.88 13.87 21.14
C VAL A 141 2.83 14.01 22.35
N ASN A 142 3.26 12.90 22.95
CA ASN A 142 4.23 12.90 24.03
C ASN A 142 5.60 13.43 23.59
N ARG A 143 6.06 13.03 22.39
CA ARG A 143 7.31 13.53 21.79
C ARG A 143 7.27 15.04 21.60
N ILE A 144 6.14 15.56 21.12
CA ILE A 144 5.92 17.00 20.95
C ILE A 144 5.93 17.71 22.31
N ASN A 145 5.18 17.21 23.29
CA ASN A 145 5.13 17.79 24.63
C ASN A 145 6.50 17.80 25.32
N ALA A 146 7.34 16.78 25.10
CA ALA A 146 8.70 16.71 25.64
C ALA A 146 9.62 17.84 25.14
N THR A 147 9.29 18.49 24.02
CA THR A 147 10.05 19.66 23.53
C THR A 147 9.80 20.93 24.34
N ASN A 148 8.72 20.97 25.14
CA ASN A 148 8.23 22.16 25.88
C ASN A 148 7.93 23.40 25.00
N LEU A 149 7.95 23.27 23.67
CA LEU A 149 7.70 24.39 22.76
C LEU A 149 6.20 24.67 22.59
N ILE A 150 5.38 23.63 22.64
CA ILE A 150 3.92 23.68 22.45
C ILE A 150 3.25 22.60 23.31
N LYS A 151 1.96 22.81 23.64
CA LYS A 151 1.15 21.84 24.37
C LYS A 151 0.17 21.12 23.46
N ALA A 152 0.33 19.82 23.28
CA ALA A 152 -0.55 18.97 22.49
C ALA A 152 -1.44 18.10 23.39
N THR A 153 -2.74 18.03 23.08
CA THR A 153 -3.74 17.22 23.80
C THR A 153 -4.40 16.23 22.83
N LEU A 154 -4.52 14.97 23.24
CA LEU A 154 -5.15 13.90 22.47
C LEU A 154 -6.46 13.44 23.13
N ASN A 155 -7.58 13.69 22.46
CA ASN A 155 -8.92 13.22 22.82
C ASN A 155 -9.40 12.18 21.79
N PHE A 156 -8.82 10.99 21.85
CA PHE A 156 -9.12 9.91 20.90
C PHE A 156 -9.79 8.73 21.62
N ASN A 157 -11.06 8.48 21.32
CA ASN A 157 -11.88 7.47 22.02
C ASN A 157 -12.57 6.50 21.06
N LEU A 158 -12.03 6.35 19.84
CA LEU A 158 -12.58 5.49 18.80
C LEU A 158 -11.66 4.30 18.56
N SER A 159 -12.20 3.08 18.53
CA SER A 159 -11.47 1.93 18.01
C SER A 159 -11.52 1.96 16.48
N LEU A 160 -10.35 2.11 15.84
CA LEU A 160 -10.23 2.09 14.39
C LEU A 160 -10.12 0.65 13.90
N ASN A 161 -11.21 0.10 13.40
CA ASN A 161 -11.20 -1.22 12.76
C ASN A 161 -10.75 -1.07 11.29
N LEU A 162 -9.50 -0.64 11.08
CA LEU A 162 -8.88 -0.42 9.78
C LEU A 162 -7.67 -1.34 9.60
N PRO A 163 -7.41 -1.86 8.39
CA PRO A 163 -6.13 -2.49 8.07
C PRO A 163 -4.98 -1.53 8.38
N SER A 164 -3.85 -2.07 8.86
CA SER A 164 -2.72 -1.28 9.35
C SER A 164 -2.14 -0.34 8.30
N GLU A 165 -2.18 -0.70 7.01
CA GLU A 165 -1.84 0.18 5.88
C GLU A 165 -2.67 1.48 5.88
N LYS A 166 -3.98 1.37 6.09
CA LYS A 166 -4.88 2.54 6.16
C LYS A 166 -4.65 3.35 7.43
N GLN A 167 -4.36 2.68 8.54
CA GLN A 167 -4.00 3.36 9.79
C GLN A 167 -2.73 4.21 9.63
N ILE A 168 -1.71 3.71 8.91
CA ILE A 168 -0.46 4.44 8.65
C ILE A 168 -0.70 5.67 7.78
N ILE A 169 -1.51 5.54 6.72
CA ILE A 169 -1.87 6.68 5.87
C ILE A 169 -2.56 7.76 6.71
N LEU A 170 -3.53 7.38 7.54
CA LEU A 170 -4.23 8.31 8.42
C LEU A 170 -3.27 8.98 9.41
N PHE A 171 -2.35 8.22 10.00
CA PHE A 171 -1.34 8.76 10.90
C PHE A 171 -0.45 9.79 10.21
N ARG A 172 0.02 9.51 8.98
CA ARG A 172 0.83 10.47 8.20
C ARG A 172 0.08 11.76 7.90
N ILE A 173 -1.22 11.68 7.58
CA ILE A 173 -2.06 12.87 7.36
C ILE A 173 -2.12 13.73 8.63
N VAL A 174 -2.38 13.12 9.79
CA VAL A 174 -2.43 13.82 11.07
C VAL A 174 -1.06 14.41 11.43
N GLN A 175 0.01 13.65 11.24
CA GLN A 175 1.38 14.09 11.51
C GLN A 175 1.76 15.31 10.68
N GLU A 176 1.49 15.29 9.37
CA GLU A 176 1.77 16.41 8.47
C GLU A 176 0.92 17.64 8.85
N ALA A 177 -0.36 17.45 9.18
CA ALA A 177 -1.22 18.53 9.66
C ALA A 177 -0.68 19.18 10.94
N MET A 178 -0.21 18.37 11.91
CA MET A 178 0.45 18.88 13.11
C MET A 178 1.73 19.63 12.76
N GLN A 179 2.59 19.05 11.92
CA GLN A 179 3.86 19.66 11.54
C GLN A 179 3.65 21.02 10.87
N ASN A 180 2.62 21.14 10.03
CA ASN A 180 2.21 22.38 9.40
C ASN A 180 1.68 23.40 10.42
N ALA A 181 0.86 22.98 11.38
CA ALA A 181 0.42 23.84 12.48
C ALA A 181 1.60 24.37 13.31
N ILE A 182 2.60 23.53 13.58
CA ILE A 182 3.80 23.92 14.35
C ILE A 182 4.68 24.90 13.57
N LYS A 183 4.97 24.62 12.29
CA LYS A 183 5.88 25.42 11.47
C LYS A 183 5.26 26.75 11.05
N HIS A 184 3.97 26.77 10.73
CA HIS A 184 3.31 27.90 10.09
C HIS A 184 2.23 28.56 10.94
N GLY A 185 1.65 27.84 11.91
CA GLY A 185 0.47 28.29 12.64
C GLY A 185 0.74 29.11 13.90
N GLN A 186 2.01 29.34 14.31
CA GLN A 186 2.37 30.00 15.58
C GLN A 186 1.57 29.49 16.80
N CYS A 187 1.18 28.22 16.79
CA CYS A 187 0.24 27.67 17.76
C CYS A 187 0.94 27.42 19.10
N ARG A 188 0.35 27.85 20.22
CA ARG A 188 0.79 27.42 21.56
C ARG A 188 0.15 26.12 22.01
N HIS A 189 -0.98 25.75 21.39
CA HIS A 189 -1.77 24.57 21.74
C HIS A 189 -2.27 23.85 20.48
N ILE A 190 -2.23 22.51 20.49
CA ILE A 190 -2.80 21.65 19.46
C ILE A 190 -3.74 20.64 20.14
N THR A 191 -4.96 20.50 19.62
CA THR A 191 -5.94 19.53 20.13
C THR A 191 -6.34 18.59 19.01
N ILE A 192 -6.28 17.28 19.26
CA ILE A 192 -6.63 16.24 18.30
C ILE A 192 -7.83 15.46 18.86
N GLU A 193 -8.95 15.48 18.13
CA GLU A 193 -10.20 14.87 18.60
C GLU A 193 -10.81 13.91 17.59
N SER A 194 -11.42 12.83 18.07
CA SER A 194 -12.22 11.90 17.26
C SER A 194 -13.70 11.99 17.61
N LYS A 195 -14.58 12.10 16.61
CA LYS A 195 -16.04 12.04 16.80
C LYS A 195 -16.68 11.02 15.86
N LYS A 196 -17.52 10.14 16.39
CA LYS A 196 -18.37 9.27 15.57
C LYS A 196 -19.51 10.10 14.98
N ILE A 197 -19.61 10.16 13.67
CA ILE A 197 -20.74 10.79 12.98
C ILE A 197 -21.74 9.68 12.68
N GLU A 198 -22.86 9.64 13.40
CA GLU A 198 -23.97 8.73 13.05
C GLU A 198 -24.65 9.28 11.79
N GLY A 199 -24.46 8.59 10.67
CA GLY A 199 -25.18 8.89 9.44
C GLY A 199 -26.64 8.51 9.58
N LYS A 200 -27.55 9.47 9.30
CA LYS A 200 -28.95 9.17 8.98
C LYS A 200 -28.98 8.08 7.90
N ARG A 201 -29.59 6.94 8.22
CA ARG A 201 -30.00 5.96 7.22
C ARG A 201 -30.99 6.66 6.28
N SER A 202 -30.61 6.83 5.01
CA SER A 202 -31.55 6.97 3.89
C SER A 202 -31.72 5.60 3.26
#